data_AF-A0A535MQK5-F1
#
_entry.id   AF-A0A535MQK5-F1
#
_cell.length_a   1.000
_cell.length_b   1.000
_cell.length_c   1.000
_cell.angle_alpha   90.00
_cell.angle_beta   90.00
_cell.angle_gamma   90.00
#
_symmetry.space_group_name_H-M   'P 1'
#
loop_
_entity.id
_entity.type
_entity.pdbx_description
1 polymer ?
#
loop_
_entity_poly.entity_id
_entity_poly.type
_entity_poly.pdbx_seq_one_letter_code
_entity_poly.pdbx_strand_id
1 'polypeptide(L)'
;MSLAVTAAGEATRDRILRLADALFAEHGYARVSMRLVATAAGVTKPALYYHFRNKDALFEECVLSTQQRMGAMLREATASVGSLEDRVTAVAQ
;
A
#
# COMPACT_ATOMS: atom_id res chain seq x y z
N MET A 1 -14.91 -8.61 21.77
CA MET A 1 -14.30 -7.53 20.97
C MET A 1 -15.16 -7.37 19.72
N SER A 2 -15.87 -6.25 19.57
CA SER A 2 -16.94 -6.07 18.55
C SER A 2 -16.38 -5.99 17.12
N LEU A 3 -17.12 -6.52 16.14
CA LEU A 3 -16.82 -6.46 14.69
C LEU A 3 -16.53 -5.04 14.18
N ALA A 4 -17.11 -4.02 14.81
CA ALA A 4 -16.88 -2.62 14.43
C ALA A 4 -15.47 -2.12 14.78
N VAL A 5 -14.88 -2.62 15.88
CA VAL A 5 -13.52 -2.24 16.32
C VAL A 5 -12.45 -2.83 15.41
N THR A 6 -12.67 -4.06 14.91
CA THR A 6 -11.74 -4.70 13.97
C THR A 6 -11.76 -4.00 12.61
N ALA A 7 -12.94 -3.67 12.09
CA ALA A 7 -13.08 -2.95 10.83
C ALA A 7 -12.43 -1.55 10.85
N ALA A 8 -12.57 -0.80 11.95
CA ALA A 8 -11.91 0.50 12.11
C ALA A 8 -10.37 0.39 12.17
N GLY A 9 -9.86 -0.67 12.79
CA GLY A 9 -8.44 -0.98 12.83
C GLY A 9 -7.88 -1.32 11.44
N GLU A 10 -8.59 -2.14 10.67
CA GLU A 10 -8.24 -2.48 9.28
C GLU A 10 -8.25 -1.25 8.38
N ALA A 11 -9.30 -0.42 8.44
CA ALA A 11 -9.37 0.83 7.67
C ALA A 11 -8.22 1.79 8.01
N THR A 12 -7.79 1.83 9.28
CA THR A 12 -6.63 2.62 9.71
C THR A 12 -5.33 2.06 9.15
N ARG A 13 -5.14 0.74 9.23
CA ARG A 13 -3.99 0.04 8.67
C ARG A 13 -3.84 0.30 7.17
N ASP A 14 -4.93 0.18 6.42
CA ASP A 14 -4.92 0.38 4.97
C ASP A 14 -4.60 1.82 4.58
N ARG A 15 -5.13 2.78 5.35
CA ARG A 15 -4.83 4.21 5.14
C ARG A 15 -3.35 4.51 5.40
N ILE A 16 -2.77 3.93 6.44
CA ILE A 16 -1.32 4.03 6.72
C ILE A 16 -0.54 3.46 5.53
N LEU A 17 -0.90 2.26 5.07
CA LEU A 17 -0.17 1.57 4.00
C LEU A 17 -0.19 2.37 2.69
N ARG A 18 -1.36 2.89 2.28
CA ARG A 18 -1.48 3.71 1.06
C ARG A 18 -0.63 4.98 1.10
N LEU A 19 -0.62 5.68 2.24
CA LEU A 19 0.14 6.91 2.39
C LEU A 19 1.65 6.65 2.51
N ALA A 20 2.03 5.56 3.18
CA ALA A 20 3.42 5.12 3.22
C ALA A 20 3.95 4.79 1.82
N ASP A 21 3.16 4.08 1.01
CA ASP A 21 3.52 3.71 -0.36
C ASP A 21 3.79 4.96 -1.22
N ALA A 22 2.90 5.95 -1.17
CA ALA A 22 3.09 7.24 -1.86
C ALA A 22 4.36 7.97 -1.39
N LEU A 23 4.59 8.05 -0.08
CA LEU A 23 5.79 8.69 0.48
C LEU A 23 7.08 7.96 0.07
N PHE A 24 7.07 6.63 0.06
CA PHE A 24 8.23 5.85 -0.36
C PHE A 24 8.51 5.98 -1.86
N ALA A 25 7.47 6.03 -2.70
CA ALA A 25 7.61 6.25 -4.13
C ALA A 25 8.16 7.64 -4.44
N GLU A 26 7.66 8.69 -3.76
CA GLU A 26 8.05 10.07 -4.01
C GLU A 26 9.44 10.41 -3.44
N HIS A 27 9.72 9.97 -2.21
CA HIS A 27 10.91 10.41 -1.49
C HIS A 27 11.98 9.33 -1.38
N GLY A 28 11.70 8.08 -1.73
CA GLY A 28 12.60 6.95 -1.55
C GLY A 28 12.71 6.48 -0.10
N TYR A 29 13.16 5.24 0.07
CA TYR A 29 13.24 4.58 1.38
C TYR A 29 13.97 5.44 2.43
N ALA A 30 15.17 5.95 2.16
CA ALA A 30 16.01 6.62 3.16
C ALA A 30 15.35 7.85 3.81
N ARG A 31 14.60 8.66 3.06
CA ARG A 31 14.03 9.94 3.53
C ARG A 31 12.71 9.80 4.27
N VAL A 32 12.02 8.67 4.15
CA VAL A 32 10.76 8.43 4.86
C VAL A 32 11.03 7.96 6.28
N SER A 33 10.38 8.58 7.25
CA SER A 33 10.44 8.17 8.66
C SER A 33 9.08 7.70 9.17
N MET A 34 9.07 6.85 10.20
CA MET A 34 7.82 6.44 10.87
C MET A 34 7.03 7.65 11.40
N ARG A 35 7.71 8.72 11.81
CA ARG A 35 7.05 9.96 12.24
C ARG A 35 6.32 10.64 11.08
N LEU A 36 6.98 10.76 9.92
CA LEU A 36 6.39 11.34 8.72
C LEU A 36 5.14 10.56 8.29
N VAL A 37 5.22 9.23 8.26
CA VAL A 37 4.09 8.36 7.92
C VAL A 37 2.93 8.55 8.91
N ALA A 38 3.20 8.56 10.22
CA ALA A 38 2.18 8.77 11.23
C ALA A 38 1.48 10.14 11.05
N THR A 39 2.25 11.20 10.79
CA THR A 39 1.72 12.54 10.52
C THR A 39 0.86 12.56 9.26
N ALA A 40 1.34 12.03 8.14
CA ALA A 40 0.58 11.97 6.89
C ALA A 40 -0.72 11.16 7.06
N ALA A 41 -0.65 10.05 7.79
CA ALA A 41 -1.78 9.20 8.10
C ALA A 41 -2.62 9.71 9.27
N GLY A 42 -2.39 10.90 9.83
CA GLY A 42 -3.21 11.45 10.93
C GLY A 42 -3.38 10.49 12.12
N VAL A 43 -2.37 9.68 12.42
CA VAL A 43 -2.35 8.74 13.55
C VAL A 43 -1.21 9.10 14.50
N THR A 44 -1.31 8.64 15.74
CA THR A 44 -0.21 8.77 16.68
C THR A 44 0.90 7.78 16.33
N LYS A 45 2.14 8.08 16.74
CA LYS A 45 3.28 7.18 16.57
C LYS A 45 3.02 5.80 17.23
N PRO A 46 2.48 5.69 18.47
CA PRO A 46 2.09 4.39 19.03
C PRO A 46 1.05 3.62 18.21
N ALA A 47 0.04 4.31 17.65
CA ALA A 47 -0.96 3.67 16.79
C ALA A 47 -0.33 3.15 15.48
N LEU A 48 0.62 3.87 14.90
CA LEU A 48 1.39 3.37 13.77
C LEU A 48 2.17 2.09 14.14
N TYR A 49 2.87 2.10 15.28
CA TYR A 49 3.65 0.94 15.75
C TYR A 49 2.79 -0.27 16.13
N TYR A 50 1.52 -0.05 16.51
CA TYR A 50 0.55 -1.13 16.70
C TYR A 50 0.30 -1.91 15.40
N HIS A 51 0.25 -1.22 14.26
CA HIS A 51 0.05 -1.85 12.95
C HIS A 51 1.34 -2.33 12.29
N PHE A 52 2.43 -1.57 12.43
CA PHE A 52 3.70 -1.83 11.76
C PHE A 52 4.87 -1.65 12.73
N ARG A 53 5.53 -2.76 13.07
CA ARG A 53 6.58 -2.81 14.10
C ARG A 53 7.76 -1.86 13.85
N ASN A 54 8.08 -1.57 12.59
CA ASN A 54 9.18 -0.72 12.18
C ASN A 54 9.03 -0.31 10.70
N LYS A 55 9.96 0.52 10.22
CA LYS A 55 10.00 1.02 8.84
C LYS A 55 10.18 -0.10 7.82
N ASP A 56 10.98 -1.10 8.12
CA ASP A 56 11.27 -2.21 7.20
C ASP A 56 10.03 -3.05 6.94
N ALA A 57 9.30 -3.42 7.98
CA ALA A 57 8.04 -4.16 7.87
C ALA A 57 6.98 -3.36 7.10
N LEU A 58 6.88 -2.06 7.35
CA LEU A 58 5.98 -1.20 6.59
C LEU A 58 6.36 -1.15 5.10
N PHE A 59 7.65 -0.98 4.80
CA PHE A 59 8.14 -0.93 3.42
C PHE A 59 7.96 -2.27 2.69
N GLU A 60 8.26 -3.39 3.35
CA GLU A 60 8.03 -4.74 2.83
C GLU A 60 6.56 -4.93 2.44
N GLU A 61 5.65 -4.50 3.30
CA GLU A 61 4.22 -4.56 2.98
C GLU A 61 3.80 -3.63 1.84
N CYS A 62 4.37 -2.43 1.72
CA CYS A 62 4.15 -1.57 0.56
C CYS A 62 4.58 -2.27 -0.74
N VAL A 63 5.76 -2.91 -0.74
CA VAL A 63 6.30 -3.65 -1.89
C VAL A 63 5.41 -4.85 -2.23
N LEU A 64 4.99 -5.64 -1.24
CA LEU A 64 4.09 -6.78 -1.44
C LEU A 64 2.72 -6.33 -1.98
N SER A 65 2.15 -5.25 -1.43
CA SER A 65 0.88 -4.70 -1.89
C SER A 65 0.97 -4.20 -3.34
N THR A 66 2.06 -3.54 -3.70
CA THR A 66 2.32 -3.11 -5.08
C THR A 66 2.44 -4.30 -6.03
N GLN A 67 3.21 -5.33 -5.67
CA GLN A 67 3.33 -6.55 -6.48
C GLN A 67 1.99 -7.26 -6.67
N GLN A 68 1.14 -7.30 -5.64
CA GLN A 68 -0.20 -7.89 -5.74
C GLN A 68 -1.09 -7.10 -6.70
N ARG A 69 -1.08 -5.77 -6.64
CA ARG A 69 -1.83 -4.90 -7.57
C ARG A 69 -1.35 -5.07 -9.01
N MET A 70 -0.03 -5.01 -9.23
CA MET A 70 0.55 -5.24 -10.56
C MET A 70 0.20 -6.62 -11.10
N GLY A 71 0.28 -7.67 -10.28
CA GLY A 71 -0.10 -9.02 -10.67
C GLY A 71 -1.59 -9.15 -11.00
N ALA A 72 -2.46 -8.42 -10.30
CA ALA A 72 -3.88 -8.37 -10.61
C ALA A 72 -4.15 -7.67 -11.95
N MET A 73 -3.55 -6.51 -12.18
CA MET A 73 -3.64 -5.77 -13.45
C MET A 73 -3.15 -6.61 -14.63
N LEU A 74 -2.01 -7.30 -14.47
CA LEU A 74 -1.48 -8.21 -15.49
C LEU A 74 -2.46 -9.35 -15.79
N ARG A 75 -3.02 -9.99 -14.77
CA ARG A 75 -4.00 -11.07 -14.97
C ARG A 75 -5.23 -10.58 -15.72
N GLU A 76 -5.78 -9.43 -15.32
CA GLU A 76 -6.94 -8.83 -15.98
C GLU A 76 -6.66 -8.47 -17.44
N ALA A 77 -5.53 -7.84 -17.72
CA ALA A 77 -5.12 -7.50 -19.08
C ALA A 77 -4.85 -8.73 -19.94
N THR A 78 -4.29 -9.81 -19.40
CA THR A 78 -4.10 -11.06 -20.16
C THR A 78 -5.39 -11.85 -20.38
N ALA A 79 -6.41 -11.63 -19.54
CA ALA A 79 -7.73 -12.26 -19.66
C ALA A 79 -8.67 -11.49 -20.58
N SER A 80 -8.34 -10.25 -20.96
CA SER A 80 -9.15 -9.45 -21.88
C SER A 80 -9.04 -9.96 -23.33
N VAL A 81 -10.15 -9.86 -24.06
CA VAL A 81 -10.22 -10.23 -25.48
C VAL A 81 -9.66 -9.07 -26.30
N GLY A 82 -8.64 -9.34 -27.13
CA GLY A 82 -7.99 -8.33 -27.95
C GLY A 82 -6.62 -8.79 -28.46
N SER A 83 -5.99 -7.96 -29.28
CA SER A 83 -4.63 -8.17 -29.75
C SER A 83 -3.62 -8.07 -28.58
N LEU A 84 -2.38 -8.51 -28.79
CA LEU A 84 -1.32 -8.33 -27.78
C LEU A 84 -1.10 -6.85 -27.45
N GLU A 85 -1.25 -5.97 -28.42
CA GLU A 85 -1.13 -4.52 -28.27
C GLU A 85 -2.23 -3.96 -27.34
N ASP A 86 -3.48 -4.42 -27.49
CA ASP A 86 -4.59 -4.03 -26.61
C ASP A 86 -4.33 -4.44 -25.16
N ARG A 87 -3.80 -5.66 -24.96
CA ARG A 87 -3.49 -6.19 -23.63
C ARG A 87 -2.31 -5.48 -22.98
N VAL A 88 -1.25 -5.15 -23.74
CA VAL A 88 -0.10 -4.40 -23.21
C VAL A 88 -0.50 -2.98 -22.83
N THR A 89 -1.35 -2.33 -23.62
CA THR A 89 -1.86 -0.99 -23.32
C THR A 89 -2.71 -0.98 -22.05
N ALA A 90 -3.52 -2.01 -21.81
CA ALA A 90 -4.35 -2.15 -20.61
C ALA A 90 -3.54 -2.29 -19.30
N VAL A 91 -2.28 -2.74 -19.37
CA VAL A 91 -1.39 -2.84 -18.18
C VAL A 91 -0.78 -1.48 -17.82
N ALA A 92 -0.70 -0.54 -18.77
CA ALA A 92 0.02 0.72 -18.62
C ALA A 92 -0.85 1.89 -18.12
N GLN A 93 -2.15 1.67 -17.91
CA GLN A 93 -3.11 2.63 -17.34
C GLN A 93 -3.34 2.36 -15.84
#